data_AF-A0A1Y1WP96-F1
#
_entry.id   AF-A0A1Y1WP96-F1
#
_cell.length_a   1.000
_cell.length_b   1.000
_cell.length_c   1.000
_cell.angle_alpha   90.00
_cell.angle_beta   90.00
_cell.angle_gamma   90.00
#
_symmetry.space_group_name_H-M   'P 1'
#
loop_
_entity.id
_entity.type
_entity.pdbx_description
1 polymer ?
#
loop_
_entity_poly.entity_id
_entity_poly.type
_entity_poly.pdbx_seq_one_letter_code
_entity_poly.pdbx_strand_id
1 'polypeptide(L)'
;MLHEKYRRRSVEKVEVIEDDEVNEMEITNFEKVLNPKCAIYKEFKRFLVGEVCIENLLFYEAMINILLKCQNASTKSNSWNLKELVENPHKYTPHNETTIKINDEEIPYYESLYKTAMIVESPEIKNHLIRIFEKFIPEGSEYQLNLTSELVKSVEHKIHKSENIDILLFKPVLKEVYELLRWTNYPRFLQTKQENKKPLITI
;
A
#
# COMPACT_ATOMS: atom_id res chain seq x y z
N MET A 1 -27.63 -35.64 43.37
CA MET A 1 -28.04 -35.73 41.95
C MET A 1 -26.89 -35.20 41.10
N LEU A 2 -25.68 -35.80 41.13
CA LEU A 2 -25.18 -36.85 40.23
C LEU A 2 -26.08 -37.23 39.06
N HIS A 3 -25.58 -37.04 37.84
CA HIS A 3 -25.64 -37.91 36.64
C HIS A 3 -24.50 -37.39 35.71
N GLU A 4 -23.29 -37.93 35.77
CA GLU A 4 -22.89 -39.24 35.22
C GLU A 4 -23.36 -39.38 33.77
N LYS A 5 -22.70 -38.69 32.81
CA LYS A 5 -22.93 -39.00 31.39
C LYS A 5 -21.79 -38.81 30.40
N TYR A 6 -20.55 -38.56 30.84
CA TYR A 6 -19.42 -38.56 29.89
C TYR A 6 -18.18 -39.23 30.48
N ARG A 7 -18.28 -40.56 30.65
CA ARG A 7 -17.14 -41.46 30.87
C ARG A 7 -16.87 -42.24 29.58
N ARG A 8 -15.77 -41.87 28.92
CA ARG A 8 -14.89 -42.64 28.01
C ARG A 8 -15.54 -43.41 26.83
N ARG A 9 -15.24 -42.94 25.62
CA ARG A 9 -14.77 -43.82 24.54
C ARG A 9 -13.44 -43.29 24.01
N SER A 10 -12.38 -44.04 24.30
CA SER A 10 -11.10 -43.96 23.61
C SER A 10 -11.28 -44.63 22.26
N VAL A 11 -11.14 -43.91 21.14
CA VAL A 11 -10.87 -44.51 19.82
C VAL A 11 -10.08 -43.51 18.97
N GLU A 12 -8.90 -43.99 18.54
CA GLU A 12 -8.05 -43.57 17.42
C GLU A 12 -7.48 -42.14 17.34
N LYS A 13 -6.14 -42.12 17.24
CA LYS A 13 -5.33 -40.98 16.82
C LYS A 13 -5.86 -40.47 15.47
N VAL A 14 -6.54 -39.34 15.50
CA VAL A 14 -6.65 -38.48 14.32
C VAL A 14 -5.32 -37.74 14.24
N GLU A 15 -4.58 -37.97 13.15
CA GLU A 15 -3.43 -37.14 12.79
C GLU A 15 -3.92 -35.69 12.73
N VAL A 16 -3.43 -34.88 13.67
CA VAL A 16 -3.52 -33.43 13.57
C VAL A 16 -2.63 -33.07 12.40
N ILE A 17 -3.26 -32.76 11.26
CA ILE A 17 -2.59 -31.98 10.22
C ILE A 17 -2.46 -30.59 10.83
N GLU A 18 -1.28 -30.32 11.39
CA GLU A 18 -0.85 -28.99 11.79
C GLU A 18 -0.69 -28.14 10.53
N ASP A 19 -1.80 -27.62 9.99
CA ASP A 19 -1.78 -26.48 9.06
C ASP A 19 -1.71 -25.19 9.90
N ASP A 20 -0.63 -25.05 10.65
CA ASP A 20 -0.32 -23.88 11.50
C ASP A 20 1.07 -23.34 11.14
N GLU A 21 1.28 -23.02 9.86
CA GLU A 21 2.32 -22.07 9.45
C GLU A 21 1.75 -21.26 8.28
N VAL A 22 1.13 -20.12 8.61
CA VAL A 22 0.99 -19.02 7.64
C VAL A 22 2.41 -18.64 7.25
N ASN A 23 2.86 -19.22 6.15
CA ASN A 23 4.21 -19.21 5.63
C ASN A 23 4.83 -17.81 5.70
N GLU A 24 5.65 -17.54 6.73
CA GLU A 24 6.36 -16.27 6.92
C GLU A 24 7.22 -15.89 5.69
N MET A 25 7.52 -16.84 4.80
CA MET A 25 8.21 -16.62 3.52
C MET A 25 7.43 -15.79 2.48
N GLU A 26 6.11 -15.58 2.59
CA GLU A 26 5.37 -14.76 1.61
C GLU A 26 5.38 -13.25 1.93
N ILE A 27 5.85 -12.86 3.11
CA ILE A 27 5.96 -11.48 3.58
C ILE A 27 6.88 -10.65 2.66
N THR A 28 7.98 -11.23 2.19
CA THR A 28 8.93 -10.58 1.27
C THR A 28 8.33 -10.33 -0.13
N ASN A 29 7.16 -10.91 -0.42
CA ASN A 29 6.47 -10.72 -1.69
C ASN A 29 5.39 -9.62 -1.64
N PHE A 30 4.96 -9.18 -0.44
CA PHE A 30 3.95 -8.13 -0.32
C PHE A 30 4.42 -6.79 -0.92
N GLU A 31 5.69 -6.44 -0.76
CA GLU A 31 6.27 -5.24 -1.37
C GLU A 31 6.19 -5.27 -2.90
N LYS A 32 6.44 -6.44 -3.49
CA LYS A 32 6.29 -6.63 -4.94
C LYS A 32 4.82 -6.53 -5.35
N VAL A 33 3.91 -6.95 -4.48
CA VAL A 33 2.47 -6.88 -4.73
C VAL A 33 1.98 -5.44 -4.75
N LEU A 34 2.43 -4.57 -3.84
CA LEU A 34 2.02 -3.16 -3.80
C LEU A 34 2.80 -2.23 -4.72
N ASN A 35 3.87 -2.70 -5.36
CA ASN A 35 4.62 -1.91 -6.33
C ASN A 35 3.83 -1.75 -7.65
N PRO A 36 3.45 -0.52 -8.07
CA PRO A 36 2.66 -0.31 -9.28
C PRO A 36 3.33 -0.78 -10.58
N LYS A 37 4.66 -0.96 -10.56
CA LYS A 37 5.43 -1.46 -11.70
C LYS A 37 5.35 -2.98 -11.88
N CYS A 38 4.83 -3.71 -10.89
CA CYS A 38 4.76 -5.16 -10.90
C CYS A 38 3.40 -5.65 -11.43
N ALA A 39 3.42 -6.70 -12.26
CA ALA A 39 2.18 -7.25 -12.85
C ALA A 39 1.19 -7.77 -11.78
N ILE A 40 1.72 -8.31 -10.68
CA ILE A 40 0.93 -8.82 -9.55
C ILE A 40 0.10 -7.74 -8.85
N TYR A 41 0.49 -6.46 -8.95
CA TYR A 41 -0.30 -5.35 -8.42
C TYR A 41 -1.67 -5.27 -9.09
N LYS A 42 -1.76 -5.52 -10.41
CA LYS A 42 -3.04 -5.53 -11.13
C LYS A 42 -3.96 -6.65 -10.66
N GLU A 43 -3.41 -7.82 -10.37
CA GLU A 43 -4.16 -8.95 -9.81
C GLU A 43 -4.68 -8.60 -8.41
N PHE A 44 -3.83 -8.03 -7.57
CA PHE A 44 -4.19 -7.62 -6.21
C PHE A 44 -5.25 -6.50 -6.20
N LYS A 45 -5.14 -5.50 -7.08
CA LYS A 45 -6.17 -4.48 -7.27
C LYS A 45 -7.52 -5.09 -7.62
N ARG A 46 -7.54 -6.04 -8.57
CA ARG A 46 -8.79 -6.70 -8.98
C ARG A 46 -9.42 -7.48 -7.82
N PHE A 47 -8.60 -8.13 -7.00
CA PHE A 47 -9.05 -8.79 -5.78
C PHE A 47 -9.67 -7.78 -4.79
N LEU A 48 -8.96 -6.70 -4.48
CA LEU A 48 -9.42 -5.68 -3.53
C LEU A 48 -10.71 -4.96 -3.96
N VAL A 49 -10.97 -4.82 -5.26
CA VAL A 49 -12.25 -4.26 -5.76
C VAL A 49 -13.43 -5.17 -5.45
N GLY A 50 -13.21 -6.48 -5.36
CA GLY A 50 -14.24 -7.45 -4.96
C GLY A 50 -14.42 -7.53 -3.44
N GLU A 51 -13.48 -7.00 -2.66
CA GLU A 51 -13.54 -6.95 -1.21
C GLU A 51 -14.14 -5.61 -0.75
N VAL A 52 -14.88 -5.61 0.36
CA VAL A 52 -15.43 -4.39 0.98
C VAL A 52 -14.31 -3.65 1.75
N CYS A 53 -13.23 -3.30 1.06
CA CYS A 53 -12.07 -2.61 1.62
C CYS A 53 -11.34 -1.74 0.58
N ILE A 54 -12.07 -1.29 -0.45
CA ILE A 54 -11.52 -0.53 -1.57
C ILE A 54 -10.96 0.84 -1.14
N GLU A 55 -11.45 1.39 -0.04
CA GLU A 55 -10.98 2.64 0.57
C GLU A 55 -9.48 2.63 0.89
N ASN A 56 -8.96 1.52 1.42
CA ASN A 56 -7.54 1.36 1.73
C ASN A 56 -6.67 1.44 0.47
N LEU A 57 -7.13 0.79 -0.62
CA LEU A 57 -6.44 0.83 -1.91
C LEU A 57 -6.49 2.23 -2.52
N LEU A 58 -7.66 2.86 -2.52
CA LEU A 58 -7.86 4.20 -3.10
C LEU A 58 -7.01 5.24 -2.38
N PHE A 59 -6.95 5.18 -1.04
CA PHE A 59 -6.08 6.05 -0.26
C PHE A 59 -4.60 5.80 -0.56
N TYR A 60 -4.17 4.53 -0.56
CA TYR A 60 -2.79 4.17 -0.87
C TYR A 60 -2.38 4.72 -2.24
N GLU A 61 -3.19 4.51 -3.28
CA GLU A 61 -2.93 5.04 -4.62
C GLU A 61 -2.89 6.57 -4.67
N ALA A 62 -3.81 7.25 -3.97
CA ALA A 62 -3.81 8.70 -3.91
C ALA A 62 -2.49 9.23 -3.32
N MET A 63 -2.01 8.61 -2.24
CA MET A 63 -0.75 8.96 -1.59
C MET A 63 0.48 8.65 -2.45
N ILE A 64 0.55 7.49 -3.09
CA ILE A 64 1.64 7.15 -4.01
C ILE A 64 1.68 8.14 -5.18
N ASN A 65 0.53 8.49 -5.75
CA ASN A 65 0.47 9.44 -6.87
C ASN A 65 0.97 10.83 -6.51
N ILE A 66 0.64 11.33 -5.32
CA ILE A 66 1.13 12.66 -4.89
C ILE A 66 2.63 12.61 -4.55
N LEU A 67 3.13 11.52 -3.95
CA LEU A 67 4.56 11.32 -3.71
C LEU A 67 5.37 11.32 -5.03
N LEU A 68 4.88 10.61 -6.05
CA LEU A 68 5.50 10.61 -7.38
C LEU A 68 5.46 11.99 -8.04
N LYS A 69 4.38 12.77 -7.84
CA LYS A 69 4.31 14.16 -8.32
C LYS A 69 5.36 15.04 -7.64
N CYS A 70 5.57 14.90 -6.33
CA CYS A 70 6.60 15.64 -5.61
C CYS A 70 8.01 15.31 -6.12
N GLN A 71 8.27 14.05 -6.49
CA GLN A 71 9.52 13.66 -7.15
C GLN A 71 9.67 14.27 -8.55
N ASN A 72 8.62 14.23 -9.37
CA ASN A 72 8.66 14.73 -10.75
C ASN A 72 8.67 16.26 -10.86
N ALA A 73 8.19 16.98 -9.85
CA ALA A 73 8.36 18.44 -9.77
C ALA A 73 9.84 18.84 -9.69
N SER A 74 10.70 17.97 -9.13
CA SER A 74 12.15 18.15 -9.12
C SER A 74 12.77 18.01 -10.51
N THR A 75 12.31 17.06 -11.34
CA THR A 75 12.79 16.89 -12.72
C THR A 75 12.29 17.97 -13.68
N LYS A 76 11.24 18.72 -13.36
CA LYS A 76 10.83 19.90 -14.16
C LYS A 76 11.78 21.10 -14.01
N SER A 77 12.66 21.13 -13.00
CA SER A 77 13.75 22.12 -12.94
C SER A 77 14.87 21.82 -13.95
N ASN A 78 15.01 20.56 -14.37
CA ASN A 78 15.76 20.17 -15.56
C ASN A 78 14.75 19.90 -16.70
N SER A 79 14.02 20.95 -17.08
CA SER A 79 13.15 20.92 -18.25
C SER A 79 13.93 20.33 -19.42
N TRP A 80 13.53 19.15 -19.87
CA TRP A 80 13.86 18.64 -21.20
C TRP A 80 13.58 19.75 -22.22
N ASN A 81 14.63 20.44 -22.66
CA ASN A 81 14.51 21.55 -23.58
C ASN A 81 14.65 20.95 -24.98
N LEU A 82 13.51 20.75 -25.66
CA LEU A 82 13.47 20.19 -27.02
C LEU A 82 14.41 20.97 -27.98
N LYS A 83 14.67 22.24 -27.66
CA LYS A 83 15.60 23.13 -28.35
C LYS A 83 17.07 22.67 -28.26
N GLU A 84 17.50 22.14 -27.11
CA GLU A 84 18.87 21.67 -26.88
C GLU A 84 19.19 20.37 -27.64
N LEU A 85 18.18 19.50 -27.80
CA LEU A 85 18.30 18.23 -28.53
C LEU A 85 18.45 18.45 -30.05
N VAL A 86 17.79 19.48 -30.57
CA VAL A 86 17.91 19.89 -31.98
C VAL A 86 19.27 20.53 -32.27
N GLU A 87 19.83 21.24 -31.29
CA GLU A 87 21.11 21.95 -31.45
C GLU A 87 22.35 21.06 -31.20
N ASN A 88 22.23 19.94 -30.46
CA ASN A 88 23.37 19.05 -30.15
C ASN A 88 23.00 17.54 -30.20
N PRO A 89 22.77 16.97 -31.40
CA PRO A 89 22.29 15.58 -31.56
C PRO A 89 23.30 14.50 -31.10
N HIS A 90 24.56 14.84 -30.86
CA HIS A 90 25.61 13.88 -30.47
C HIS A 90 25.84 13.76 -28.96
N LYS A 91 25.14 14.54 -28.12
CA LYS A 91 25.28 14.48 -26.66
C LYS A 91 24.28 13.56 -25.96
N TYR A 92 23.32 12.96 -26.69
CA TYR A 92 22.34 12.06 -26.11
C TYR A 92 22.91 10.64 -25.99
N THR A 93 23.42 10.28 -24.82
CA THR A 93 23.45 8.88 -24.40
C THR A 93 22.06 8.51 -23.88
N PRO A 94 21.52 7.32 -24.23
CA PRO A 94 20.26 6.88 -23.66
C PRO A 94 20.39 6.93 -22.15
N HIS A 95 19.51 7.68 -21.48
CA HIS A 95 19.40 7.60 -20.03
C HIS A 95 19.19 6.13 -19.69
N ASN A 96 20.21 5.52 -19.08
CA ASN A 96 20.11 4.22 -18.46
C ASN A 96 18.85 4.25 -17.60
N GLU A 97 17.96 3.30 -17.87
CA GLU A 97 16.96 2.86 -16.91
C GLU A 97 17.65 2.86 -15.55
N THR A 98 17.25 3.79 -14.68
CA THR A 98 17.82 3.85 -13.34
C THR A 98 17.27 2.64 -12.63
N THR A 99 17.93 1.50 -12.81
CA THR A 99 17.79 0.32 -11.98
C THR A 99 18.25 0.81 -10.62
N ILE A 100 17.28 1.26 -9.82
CA ILE A 100 17.49 1.49 -8.40
C ILE A 100 17.98 0.13 -7.89
N LYS A 101 19.28 0.04 -7.60
CA LYS A 101 19.84 -1.08 -6.86
C LYS A 101 19.30 -0.93 -5.45
N ILE A 102 18.12 -1.51 -5.23
CA ILE A 102 17.53 -1.68 -3.92
C ILE A 102 18.45 -2.68 -3.23
N ASN A 103 19.28 -2.21 -2.30
CA ASN A 103 19.94 -3.11 -1.35
C ASN A 103 18.85 -3.85 -0.58
N ASP A 104 19.09 -5.14 -0.27
CA ASP A 104 18.21 -6.13 0.38
C ASP A 104 17.70 -5.76 1.79
N GLU A 105 17.50 -4.48 2.11
CA GLU A 105 16.69 -4.06 3.24
C GLU A 105 15.24 -3.88 2.77
N GLU A 106 14.36 -4.65 3.40
CA GLU A 106 12.91 -4.81 3.27
C GLU A 106 12.14 -3.49 3.53
N ILE A 107 12.51 -2.42 2.86
CA ILE A 107 11.93 -1.08 3.04
C ILE A 107 10.65 -1.00 2.20
N PRO A 108 9.50 -0.67 2.81
CA PRO A 108 8.26 -0.53 2.07
C PRO A 108 8.36 0.43 0.88
N TYR A 109 7.70 0.12 -0.24
CA TYR A 109 7.77 0.93 -1.45
C TYR A 109 7.46 2.41 -1.17
N TYR A 110 6.44 2.69 -0.35
CA TYR A 110 6.08 4.07 0.01
C TYR A 110 7.15 4.77 0.86
N GLU A 111 7.88 4.07 1.73
CA GLU A 111 8.99 4.62 2.51
C GLU A 111 10.14 5.04 1.59
N SER A 112 10.42 4.25 0.55
CA SER A 112 11.42 4.62 -0.46
C SER A 112 11.06 5.92 -1.20
N LEU A 113 9.75 6.15 -1.42
CA LEU A 113 9.28 7.39 -2.05
C LEU A 113 9.46 8.60 -1.15
N TYR A 114 9.20 8.48 0.16
CA TYR A 114 9.46 9.56 1.12
C TYR A 114 10.95 9.91 1.21
N LYS A 115 11.86 8.93 1.14
CA LYS A 115 13.31 9.17 1.18
C LYS A 115 13.82 9.98 -0.01
N THR A 116 13.16 9.84 -1.16
CA THR A 116 13.59 10.43 -2.43
C THR A 116 12.73 11.61 -2.88
N ALA A 117 11.58 11.84 -2.24
CA ALA A 117 10.72 12.97 -2.51
C ALA A 117 11.37 14.27 -2.00
N MET A 118 11.66 15.20 -2.91
CA MET A 118 11.81 16.58 -2.52
C MET A 118 10.42 17.11 -2.18
N ILE A 119 10.17 17.37 -0.90
CA ILE A 119 8.90 17.88 -0.42
C ILE A 119 8.83 19.36 -0.79
N VAL A 120 8.42 19.61 -2.04
CA VAL A 120 8.18 20.96 -2.52
C VAL A 120 6.79 21.37 -2.05
N GLU A 121 6.75 22.24 -1.05
CA GLU A 121 5.51 22.90 -0.63
C GLU A 121 4.99 23.74 -1.80
N SER A 122 3.85 23.35 -2.36
CA SER A 122 3.16 24.10 -3.39
C SER A 122 1.66 24.16 -3.07
N PRO A 123 0.97 25.25 -3.43
CA PRO A 123 -0.48 25.37 -3.24
C PRO A 123 -1.24 24.20 -3.87
N GLU A 124 -0.77 23.69 -5.02
CA GLU A 124 -1.37 22.54 -5.70
C GLU A 124 -1.26 21.25 -4.88
N ILE A 125 -0.08 20.97 -4.32
CA ILE A 125 0.14 19.80 -3.46
C ILE A 125 -0.67 19.94 -2.17
N LYS A 126 -0.66 21.12 -1.54
CA LYS A 126 -1.49 21.42 -0.36
C LYS A 126 -2.97 21.16 -0.61
N ASN A 127 -3.53 21.71 -1.70
CA ASN A 127 -4.93 21.51 -2.06
C ASN A 127 -5.26 20.04 -2.32
N HIS A 128 -4.32 19.29 -2.91
CA HIS A 128 -4.50 17.87 -3.14
C HIS A 128 -4.49 17.08 -1.81
N LEU A 129 -3.59 17.41 -0.88
CA LEU A 129 -3.56 16.82 0.46
C LEU A 129 -4.85 17.09 1.25
N ILE A 130 -5.39 18.31 1.16
CA ILE A 130 -6.69 18.65 1.77
C ILE A 130 -7.81 17.78 1.20
N ARG A 131 -7.88 17.61 -0.12
CA ARG A 131 -8.87 16.72 -0.76
C ARG A 131 -8.72 15.27 -0.34
N ILE A 132 -7.49 14.79 -0.17
CA ILE A 132 -7.23 13.44 0.35
C ILE A 132 -7.76 13.34 1.79
N PHE A 133 -7.48 14.32 2.64
CA PHE A 133 -8.03 14.34 3.98
C PHE A 133 -9.55 14.28 3.97
N GLU A 134 -10.24 15.22 3.33
CA GLU A 134 -11.71 15.33 3.30
C GLU A 134 -12.39 14.04 2.82
N LYS A 135 -11.74 13.31 1.91
CA LYS A 135 -12.29 12.12 1.28
C LYS A 135 -12.14 10.84 2.11
N PHE A 136 -11.11 10.75 2.95
CA PHE A 136 -10.69 9.49 3.57
C PHE A 136 -10.59 9.51 5.10
N ILE A 137 -10.46 10.68 5.75
CA ILE A 137 -10.09 10.76 7.17
C ILE A 137 -11.27 11.13 8.08
N PRO A 138 -12.01 12.23 7.85
CA PRO A 138 -13.12 12.61 8.73
C PRO A 138 -14.18 11.52 8.87
N GLU A 139 -14.82 11.50 10.04
CA GLU A 139 -15.99 10.65 10.27
C GLU A 139 -17.11 10.99 9.26
N GLY A 140 -17.68 9.96 8.64
CA GLY A 140 -18.71 10.09 7.61
C GLY A 140 -18.18 10.46 6.21
N SER A 141 -16.86 10.47 6.00
CA SER A 141 -16.29 10.67 4.66
C SER A 141 -16.61 9.52 3.71
N GLU A 142 -16.66 9.81 2.40
CA GLU A 142 -17.09 8.88 1.33
C GLU A 142 -16.33 7.55 1.37
N TYR A 143 -15.02 7.61 1.68
CA TYR A 143 -14.14 6.45 1.81
C TYR A 143 -13.43 6.47 3.16
N GLN A 144 -14.20 6.72 4.24
CA GLN A 144 -13.66 6.75 5.59
C GLN A 144 -12.79 5.52 5.88
N LEU A 145 -11.53 5.78 6.23
CA LEU A 145 -10.57 4.74 6.59
C LEU A 145 -10.81 4.23 8.01
N ASN A 146 -10.51 2.95 8.21
CA ASN A 146 -10.53 2.32 9.54
C ASN A 146 -9.23 2.63 10.31
N LEU A 147 -9.10 3.87 10.78
CA LEU A 147 -7.94 4.36 11.53
C LEU A 147 -8.27 4.47 13.02
N THR A 148 -7.23 4.52 13.86
CA THR A 148 -7.41 4.79 15.28
C THR A 148 -7.93 6.20 15.53
N SER A 149 -8.81 6.37 16.52
CA SER A 149 -9.39 7.69 16.85
C SER A 149 -8.33 8.71 17.28
N GLU A 150 -7.21 8.25 17.86
CA GLU A 150 -6.07 9.10 18.20
C GLU A 150 -5.40 9.64 16.92
N LEU A 151 -5.15 8.78 15.93
CA LEU A 151 -4.53 9.18 14.68
C LEU A 151 -5.43 10.17 13.90
N VAL A 152 -6.74 9.89 13.81
CA VAL A 152 -7.71 10.79 13.16
C VAL A 152 -7.65 12.17 13.80
N LYS A 153 -7.80 12.26 15.13
CA LYS A 153 -7.75 13.54 15.86
C LYS A 153 -6.42 14.26 15.68
N SER A 154 -5.31 13.53 15.66
CA SER A 154 -3.97 14.11 15.45
C SER A 154 -3.83 14.76 14.07
N VAL A 155 -4.35 14.10 13.02
CA VAL A 155 -4.32 14.61 11.65
C VAL A 155 -5.28 15.79 11.49
N GLU A 156 -6.53 15.66 11.96
CA GLU A 156 -7.53 16.74 11.96
C GLU A 156 -6.99 18.00 12.63
N HIS A 157 -6.40 17.84 13.83
CA HIS A 157 -5.83 18.95 14.58
C HIS A 157 -4.75 19.69 13.79
N LYS A 158 -3.85 18.94 13.14
CA LYS A 158 -2.75 19.52 12.36
C LYS A 158 -3.28 20.18 11.09
N ILE A 159 -4.29 19.63 10.42
CA ILE A 159 -4.88 20.26 9.23
C ILE A 159 -5.59 21.56 9.56
N HIS A 160 -6.34 21.60 10.68
CA HIS A 160 -7.09 22.80 11.05
C HIS A 160 -6.23 23.90 11.68
N LYS A 161 -5.10 23.56 12.31
CA LYS A 161 -4.24 24.54 12.98
C LYS A 161 -2.99 24.93 12.19
N SER A 162 -2.48 24.08 11.32
CA SER A 162 -1.25 24.36 10.59
C SER A 162 -1.53 25.16 9.32
N GLU A 163 -0.83 26.27 9.16
CA GLU A 163 -0.80 27.00 7.89
C GLU A 163 -0.05 26.21 6.79
N ASN A 164 0.89 25.35 7.19
CA ASN A 164 1.68 24.51 6.30
C ASN A 164 1.25 23.05 6.43
N ILE A 165 0.52 22.56 5.44
CA ILE A 165 0.15 21.14 5.32
C ILE A 165 1.17 20.51 4.37
N ASP A 166 2.06 19.71 4.93
CA ASP A 166 3.05 18.94 4.18
C ASP A 166 2.60 17.48 3.99
N ILE A 167 3.29 16.79 3.08
CA ILE A 167 3.01 15.38 2.78
C ILE A 167 3.40 14.42 3.92
N LEU A 168 4.31 14.84 4.82
CA LEU A 168 4.75 14.01 5.96
C LEU A 168 3.65 13.85 6.99
N LEU A 169 2.71 14.80 7.06
CA LEU A 169 1.52 14.71 7.90
C LEU A 169 0.78 13.38 7.72
N PHE A 170 0.71 12.88 6.49
CA PHE A 170 -0.01 11.67 6.13
C PHE A 170 0.84 10.40 6.21
N LYS A 171 2.14 10.51 6.52
CA LYS A 171 3.02 9.35 6.67
C LYS A 171 2.50 8.30 7.68
N PRO A 172 2.08 8.67 8.91
CA PRO A 172 1.52 7.70 9.85
C PRO A 172 0.20 7.07 9.35
N VAL A 173 -0.63 7.81 8.61
CA VAL A 173 -1.86 7.28 8.00
C VAL A 173 -1.53 6.26 6.92
N LEU A 174 -0.58 6.58 6.04
CA LEU A 174 -0.15 5.66 4.99
C LEU A 174 0.47 4.38 5.55
N LYS A 175 1.18 4.48 6.67
CA LYS A 175 1.68 3.31 7.40
C LYS A 175 0.54 2.42 7.90
N GLU A 176 -0.47 2.97 8.58
CA GLU A 176 -1.61 2.16 9.06
C GLU A 176 -2.34 1.47 7.90
N VAL A 177 -2.62 2.19 6.82
CA VAL A 177 -3.28 1.61 5.63
C VAL A 177 -2.42 0.51 4.98
N TYR A 178 -1.11 0.72 4.90
CA TYR A 178 -0.19 -0.29 4.42
C TYR A 178 -0.23 -1.56 5.29
N GLU A 179 -0.20 -1.43 6.62
CA GLU A 179 -0.29 -2.57 7.54
C GLU A 179 -1.66 -3.27 7.43
N LEU A 180 -2.75 -2.53 7.26
CA LEU A 180 -4.08 -3.11 7.02
C LEU A 180 -4.08 -3.96 5.75
N LEU A 181 -3.55 -3.45 4.63
CA LEU A 181 -3.43 -4.20 3.39
C LEU A 181 -2.55 -5.45 3.56
N ARG A 182 -1.46 -5.33 4.32
CA ARG A 182 -0.49 -6.40 4.57
C ARG A 182 -1.05 -7.53 5.42
N TRP A 183 -1.70 -7.19 6.53
CA TRP A 183 -2.13 -8.19 7.51
C TRP A 183 -3.53 -8.72 7.25
N THR A 184 -4.40 -7.92 6.63
CA THR A 184 -5.80 -8.33 6.45
C THR A 184 -6.09 -8.78 5.03
N ASN A 185 -5.64 -8.05 4.01
CA ASN A 185 -6.06 -8.31 2.64
C ASN A 185 -5.13 -9.25 1.90
N TYR A 186 -3.83 -9.13 2.12
CA TYR A 186 -2.84 -9.93 1.42
C TYR A 186 -2.93 -11.44 1.70
N PRO A 187 -3.13 -11.91 2.96
CA PRO A 187 -3.30 -13.35 3.20
C PRO A 187 -4.52 -13.92 2.47
N ARG A 188 -5.64 -13.18 2.46
CA ARG A 188 -6.86 -13.57 1.73
C ARG A 188 -6.66 -13.60 0.21
N PHE A 189 -5.89 -12.66 -0.33
CA PHE A 189 -5.50 -12.68 -1.74
C PHE A 189 -4.70 -13.94 -2.09
N LEU A 190 -3.74 -14.30 -1.25
CA LEU A 190 -2.92 -15.50 -1.45
C LEU A 190 -3.76 -16.77 -1.35
N GLN A 191 -4.64 -16.87 -0.35
CA GLN A 191 -5.58 -17.97 -0.21
C GLN A 191 -6.46 -18.11 -1.46
N THR A 192 -7.09 -17.03 -1.91
CA THR A 192 -7.93 -17.02 -3.13
C THR A 192 -7.13 -17.48 -4.35
N LYS A 193 -5.86 -17.08 -4.47
CA LYS A 193 -4.98 -17.49 -5.56
C LYS A 193 -4.58 -18.97 -5.48
N GLN A 194 -4.47 -19.54 -4.28
CA GLN A 194 -4.21 -20.97 -4.07
C GLN A 194 -5.46 -21.81 -4.37
N GLU A 195 -6.64 -21.39 -3.92
CA GLU A 195 -7.91 -22.07 -4.18
C GLU A 195 -8.23 -22.13 -5.67
N ASN A 196 -8.03 -21.03 -6.40
CA ASN A 196 -8.22 -20.98 -7.85
C ASN A 196 -7.23 -21.83 -8.66
N LYS A 197 -6.13 -22.30 -8.03
CA LYS A 197 -5.16 -23.22 -8.65
C LYS A 197 -5.46 -24.69 -8.40
N LYS A 198 -6.33 -25.03 -7.43
CA LYS A 198 -6.74 -26.42 -7.20
C LYS A 198 -7.67 -26.85 -8.34
N PRO A 199 -7.33 -27.91 -9.10
CA PRO A 199 -8.22 -28.40 -10.15
C PRO A 199 -9.53 -28.90 -9.50
N LEU A 200 -10.66 -28.58 -10.13
CA LEU A 200 -11.97 -29.14 -9.78
C LEU A 200 -11.88 -30.67 -9.93
N ILE A 201 -11.76 -31.38 -8.81
CA ILE A 201 -11.91 -32.83 -8.78
C ILE A 201 -13.39 -33.07 -9.10
N THR A 202 -13.67 -33.42 -10.36
CA THR A 202 -14.99 -33.83 -10.80
C THR A 202 -15.18 -35.26 -10.31
N ILE A 203 -16.17 -35.45 -9.43
CA ILE A 203 -16.60 -36.77 -8.92
C ILE A 203 -17.55 -37.41 -9.94
#